data_AF-A0A382WEY8-F1
#
_entry.id   AF-A0A382WEY8-F1
#
_cell.length_a   1.000
_cell.length_b   1.000
_cell.length_c   1.000
_cell.angle_alpha   90.00
_cell.angle_beta   90.00
_cell.angle_gamma   90.00
#
_symmetry.space_group_name_H-M   'P 1'
#
loop_
_entity.id
_entity.type
_entity.pdbx_description
1 polymer ?
#
loop_
_entity_poly.entity_id
_entity_poly.type
_entity_poly.pdbx_seq_one_letter_code
_entity_poly.pdbx_strand_id
1 'polypeptide(L)' 'MHDLLICNGTVVAASGVGQLDVLIDDGKITSLSSLFNNSILESIL' A
#
# COMPACT_ATOMS: atom_id res chain seq x y z
N MET A 1 0.36 -11.30 -16.35
CA MET A 1 1.39 -10.27 -16.63
C MET A 1 0.73 -8.96 -16.22
N HIS A 2 1.40 -8.15 -15.39
CA HIS A 2 0.87 -6.85 -14.96
C HIS A 2 1.59 -5.71 -15.66
N ASP A 3 0.94 -4.55 -15.81
CA ASP A 3 1.53 -3.40 -16.49
C ASP A 3 2.49 -2.64 -15.57
N LEU A 4 2.03 -2.36 -14.35
CA LEU A 4 2.77 -1.57 -13.38
C LEU A 4 2.52 -2.07 -11.96
N LEU A 5 3.62 -2.20 -11.21
CA LEU A 5 3.62 -2.43 -9.77
C LEU A 5 4.28 -1.23 -9.09
N ILE A 6 3.56 -0.60 -8.16
CA ILE A 6 4.09 0.44 -7.28
C ILE A 6 4.24 -0.17 -5.89
N CYS A 7 5.48 -0.27 -5.39
CA CYS A 7 5.77 -0.86 -4.09
C CYS A 7 6.01 0.21 -3.00
N ASN A 8 5.55 -0.06 -1.77
CA ASN A 8 5.73 0.75 -0.57
C ASN A 8 5.39 2.23 -0.75
N GLY A 9 4.41 2.51 -1.61
CA GLY A 9 3.97 3.87 -1.91
C GLY A 9 3.15 4.45 -0.76
N THR A 10 3.38 5.71 -0.42
CA THR A 10 2.45 6.45 0.44
C THR A 10 1.21 6.80 -0.37
N VAL A 11 0.07 6.28 0.04
CA VAL A 11 -1.23 6.54 -0.57
C VAL A 11 -2.04 7.44 0.35
N VAL A 12 -2.62 8.50 -0.24
CA VAL A 12 -3.54 9.42 0.43
C VAL A 12 -4.93 9.17 -0.14
N ALA A 13 -5.85 8.70 0.71
CA ALA A 13 -7.23 8.40 0.35
C ALA A 13 -8.21 9.09 1.31
N ALA A 14 -9.50 9.09 0.97
CA ALA A 14 -10.54 9.62 1.85
C ALA A 14 -10.62 8.87 3.21
N SER A 15 -10.20 7.61 3.24
CA SER A 15 -10.11 6.78 4.46
C SER A 15 -8.87 7.07 5.31
N GLY A 16 -7.93 7.90 4.85
CA GLY A 16 -6.69 8.24 5.54
C GLY A 16 -5.44 8.05 4.68
N VAL A 17 -4.29 8.15 5.33
CA VAL A 17 -2.97 7.99 4.71
C VAL A 17 -2.35 6.68 5.17
N GLY A 18 -1.75 5.92 4.24
CA GLY A 18 -1.08 4.66 4.56
C GLY A 18 -0.03 4.26 3.53
N GLN A 19 0.70 3.18 3.80
CA GLN A 19 1.60 2.56 2.84
C GLN A 19 0.94 1.34 2.19
N LEU A 20 0.94 1.33 0.86
CA LEU A 20 0.32 0.27 0.06
C LEU A 20 1.23 -0.09 -1.11
N ASP A 21 1.17 -1.37 -1.48
CA ASP A 21 1.55 -1.81 -2.80
C ASP A 21 0.30 -1.75 -3.70
N VAL A 22 0.47 -1.26 -4.93
CA VAL A 22 -0.61 -1.10 -5.92
C VAL A 22 -0.24 -1.84 -7.20
N LEU A 23 -1.09 -2.79 -7.62
CA LEU A 23 -1.01 -3.39 -8.96
C LEU A 23 -1.98 -2.69 -9.90
N ILE A 24 -1.48 -2.35 -11.09
CA ILE A 24 -2.24 -1.73 -12.16
C ILE A 24 -2.11 -2.59 -13.42
N ASP A 25 -3.26 -2.96 -13.99
CA ASP A 25 -3.37 -3.69 -15.25
C ASP A 25 -4.41 -3.02 -16.14
N ASP A 26 -4.07 -2.82 -17.42
CA ASP A 26 -4.92 -2.18 -18.43
C ASP A 26 -5.48 -0.82 -17.95
N GLY A 27 -4.63 -0.06 -17.25
CA GLY A 27 -4.96 1.25 -16.68
C GLY A 27 -5.95 1.22 -15.49
N LYS A 28 -6.24 0.05 -14.91
CA LYS A 28 -7.10 -0.10 -13.72
C LYS A 28 -6.32 -0.65 -12.55
N ILE A 29 -6.69 -0.23 -11.34
CA ILE A 29 -6.17 -0.83 -10.10
C ILE A 29 -6.80 -2.21 -9.95
N THR A 30 -5.98 -3.27 -9.97
CA THR A 30 -6.45 -4.65 -9.85
C THR A 30 -6.19 -5.25 -8.47
N SER A 31 -5.22 -4.72 -7.73
CA SER A 31 -4.95 -5.13 -6.35
C SER A 31 -4.35 -4.02 -5.50
N LEU A 32 -4.70 -4.03 -4.22
CA LEU A 32 -4.14 -3.18 -3.17
C LEU A 32 -3.71 -4.09 -2.02
N SER A 33 -2.43 -4.04 -1.66
CA SER A 33 -1.90 -4.76 -0.49
C SER A 33 -1.35 -3.76 0.51
N SER A 34 -1.70 -3.92 1.78
CA SER A 34 -1.21 -3.08 2.86
C SER A 34 -0.01 -3.71 3.54
N LEU A 35 1.10 -2.98 3.56
CA LEU A 35 2.16 -3.24 4.53
C LEU A 35 1.77 -2.53 5.81
N PHE A 36 1.04 -3.24 6.68
CA PHE A 36 1.00 -2.88 8.09
C PHE A 36 2.37 -3.22 8.69
N ASN A 37 3.32 -2.29 8.60
CA ASN A 37 4.51 -2.35 9.44
C ASN A 37 4.07 -2.08 10.89
N ASN A 38 3.77 -3.14 11.62
CA ASN A 38 3.34 -3.09 13.03
C ASN A 38 4.54 -2.82 13.97
N SER A 39 5.43 -1.90 13.61
CA SER A 39 6.65 -1.59 14.36
C SER A 39 6.46 -0.52 15.44
N ILE A 40 5.21 -0.11 15.74
CA ILE A 40 4.90 0.90 16.77
C ILE A 40 4.55 0.23 18.13
N LEU A 41 4.45 -1.10 18.19
CA LEU A 41 4.10 -1.82 19.43
C LEU A 41 5.30 -2.25 20.30
N GLU A 42 6.55 -2.02 19.87
CA GLU A 42 7.74 -2.48 20.63
C GLU A 42 8.42 -1.38 21.47
N SER A 43 7.91 -0.14 21.50
CA SER A 43 8.53 0.95 22.27
C SER A 43 7.74 1.42 23.50
N ILE A 44 6.79 0.61 24.00
CA ILE A 44 6.04 0.89 25.24
C ILE A 44 6.19 -0.27 26.26
N LEU A 45 7.43 -0.71 26.49
CA LEU A 45 7.80 -1.53 27.66
C LEU A 45 9.13 -1.04 28.24
#